data_AF-A0A962GGI0-F1
#
_entry.id   AF-A0A962GGI0-F1
#
_cell.length_a   1.000
_cell.length_b   1.000
_cell.length_c   1.000
_cell.angle_alpha   90.00
_cell.angle_beta   90.00
_cell.angle_gamma   90.00
#
_symmetry.space_group_name_H-M   'P 1'
#
loop_
_entity.id
_entity.type
_entity.pdbx_description
1 polymer ?
#
loop_
_entity_poly.entity_id
_entity_poly.type
_entity_poly.pdbx_seq_one_letter_code
_entity_poly.pdbx_strand_id
1 'polypeptide(L)'
;MPLVAYKDLPAFKRLRKEGRTVLSPERAQSQEIRELHIGLLNMMPDAALQATERQFFRLIGESNQIAQFYVHPFTLPELARSTETQSYIDQYYESFDQIKTDGLDGLIITGANVSDPDLSKAPFWEPLQEVISWAWE
;
A
#
# COMPACT_ATOMS: atom_id res chain seq x y z
N MET A 1 0.87 -13.82 15.23
CA MET A 1 1.75 -14.93 14.80
C MET A 1 1.02 -16.26 14.96
N PRO A 2 1.07 -17.16 13.97
CA PRO A 2 0.47 -18.49 14.08
C PRO A 2 1.29 -19.43 14.97
N LEU A 3 0.63 -20.33 15.70
CA LEU A 3 1.30 -21.40 16.45
C LEU A 3 1.61 -22.57 15.51
N VAL A 4 2.80 -23.15 15.62
CA VAL A 4 3.15 -24.37 14.86
C VAL A 4 2.85 -25.59 15.72
N ALA A 5 1.97 -26.46 15.24
CA ALA A 5 1.65 -27.73 15.88
C ALA A 5 2.77 -28.76 15.62
N TYR A 6 3.90 -28.61 16.33
CA TYR A 6 5.03 -29.54 16.24
C TYR A 6 4.71 -30.95 16.78
N LYS A 7 3.63 -31.09 17.56
CA LYS A 7 3.09 -32.35 18.09
C LYS A 7 1.56 -32.34 18.01
N ASP A 8 0.93 -33.51 17.90
CA ASP A 8 -0.54 -33.68 17.88
C ASP A 8 -1.21 -33.50 19.27
N LEU A 9 -1.02 -32.32 19.87
CA LEU A 9 -1.66 -31.98 21.14
C LEU A 9 -3.14 -31.64 20.92
N PRO A 10 -4.08 -32.20 21.72
CA PRO A 10 -5.50 -31.84 21.67
C PRO A 10 -5.77 -30.34 21.84
N ALA A 11 -4.86 -29.63 22.52
CA ALA A 11 -4.91 -28.18 22.69
C ALA A 11 -4.95 -27.42 21.34
N PHE A 12 -4.24 -27.90 20.31
CA PHE A 12 -4.26 -27.28 18.99
C PHE A 12 -5.62 -27.40 18.29
N LYS A 13 -6.33 -28.53 18.46
CA LYS A 13 -7.71 -28.69 17.96
C LYS A 13 -8.67 -27.72 18.64
N ARG A 14 -8.49 -27.50 19.95
CA ARG A 14 -9.28 -26.53 20.72
C ARG A 14 -9.01 -25.09 20.27
N LEU A 15 -7.74 -24.71 20.15
CA LEU A 15 -7.33 -23.39 19.66
C LEU A 15 -7.86 -23.08 18.25
N ARG A 16 -7.85 -24.06 17.34
CA ARG A 16 -8.46 -23.91 16.00
C ARG A 16 -9.97 -23.65 16.08
N LYS A 17 -10.70 -24.31 16.98
CA LYS A 17 -12.13 -24.06 17.21
C LYS A 17 -12.40 -22.68 17.81
N GLU A 18 -11.45 -22.13 18.55
CA GLU A 18 -11.49 -20.78 19.12
C GLU A 18 -11.03 -19.69 18.11
N GLY A 19 -10.79 -20.05 16.85
CA GLY A 19 -10.40 -19.12 15.78
C GLY A 19 -8.93 -18.73 15.78
N ARG A 20 -8.08 -19.38 16.58
CA ARG A 20 -6.63 -19.15 16.58
C ARG A 20 -5.97 -19.87 15.42
N THR A 21 -5.10 -19.18 14.69
CA THR A 21 -4.33 -19.76 13.58
C THR A 21 -3.25 -20.72 14.10
N VAL A 22 -3.38 -22.00 13.75
CA VAL A 22 -2.41 -23.05 14.11
C VAL A 22 -1.97 -23.81 12.84
N LEU A 23 -0.69 -23.68 12.46
CA LEU A 23 -0.08 -24.29 11.28
C LEU A 23 0.45 -25.71 11.57
N SER A 24 0.55 -26.54 10.54
CA SER A 24 1.30 -27.80 10.60
C SER A 24 2.81 -27.53 10.39
N PRO A 25 3.70 -28.44 10.80
CA PRO A 25 5.15 -28.29 10.62
C PRO A 25 5.54 -28.17 9.14
N GLU A 26 4.89 -28.90 8.23
CA GLU A 26 5.20 -28.81 6.79
C GLU A 26 4.83 -27.43 6.24
N ARG A 27 3.66 -26.89 6.63
CA ARG A 27 3.22 -25.54 6.23
C ARG A 27 4.06 -24.42 6.84
N ALA A 28 4.66 -24.65 8.01
CA ALA A 28 5.56 -23.69 8.63
C ALA A 28 6.92 -23.63 7.92
N GLN A 29 7.41 -24.77 7.42
CA GLN A 29 8.67 -24.84 6.67
C GLN A 29 8.56 -24.31 5.25
N SER A 30 7.37 -24.39 4.63
CA SER A 30 7.12 -23.87 3.28
C SER A 30 6.71 -22.40 3.24
N GLN A 31 6.80 -21.65 4.36
CA GLN A 31 6.49 -20.22 4.33
C GLN A 31 7.64 -19.47 3.67
N GLU A 32 7.57 -19.30 2.36
CA GLU A 32 8.22 -18.18 1.70
C GLU A 32 7.45 -16.92 2.14
N ILE A 33 8.15 -16.03 2.85
CA ILE A 33 7.60 -14.71 3.17
C ILE A 33 7.57 -13.96 1.84
N ARG A 34 6.38 -13.91 1.23
CA ARG A 34 6.18 -13.16 -0.01
C ARG A 34 6.33 -11.67 0.27
N GLU A 35 7.13 -11.01 -0.57
CA GLU A 35 7.24 -9.56 -0.64
C GLU A 35 5.94 -9.00 -1.23
N LEU A 36 5.38 -7.98 -0.57
CA LEU A 36 4.16 -7.31 -1.00
C LEU A 36 4.50 -5.89 -1.44
N HIS A 37 4.23 -5.59 -2.71
CA HIS A 37 4.47 -4.27 -3.30
C HIS A 37 3.20 -3.43 -3.23
N ILE A 38 3.24 -2.34 -2.47
CA ILE A 38 2.11 -1.46 -2.19
C ILE A 38 2.37 -0.09 -2.80
N GLY A 39 1.56 0.31 -3.78
CA GLY A 39 1.58 1.66 -4.31
C GLY A 39 0.85 2.63 -3.39
N LEU A 40 1.41 3.82 -3.18
CA LEU A 40 0.76 4.92 -2.51
C LEU A 40 0.63 6.10 -3.47
N LEU A 41 -0.54 6.24 -4.10
CA LEU A 41 -0.88 7.41 -4.90
C LEU A 41 -1.26 8.57 -3.96
N ASN A 42 -0.31 9.45 -3.69
CA ASN A 42 -0.48 10.57 -2.77
C ASN A 42 -0.91 11.85 -3.53
N MET A 43 -2.19 12.20 -3.38
CA MET A 43 -2.80 13.40 -3.96
C MET A 43 -3.02 14.52 -2.93
N MET A 44 -2.48 14.38 -1.71
CA MET A 44 -2.61 15.38 -0.67
C MET A 44 -1.82 16.65 -1.02
N PRO A 45 -2.29 17.85 -0.61
CA PRO A 45 -1.60 19.11 -0.86
C PRO A 45 -0.26 19.19 -0.12
N ASP A 46 0.60 20.12 -0.52
CA ASP A 46 1.97 20.30 0.00
C ASP A 46 2.04 20.31 1.53
N ALA A 47 1.10 21.00 2.19
CA ALA A 47 1.04 21.09 3.65
C ALA A 47 0.79 19.75 4.36
N ALA A 48 0.26 18.75 3.66
CA ALA A 48 -0.11 17.44 4.20
C ALA A 48 0.68 16.28 3.60
N LEU A 49 1.39 16.46 2.48
CA LEU A 49 2.04 15.39 1.71
C LEU A 49 2.87 14.44 2.60
N GLN A 50 3.87 14.98 3.30
CA GLN A 50 4.77 14.19 4.16
C GLN A 50 4.08 13.68 5.44
N ALA A 51 3.06 14.40 5.93
CA ALA A 51 2.29 13.94 7.08
C ALA A 51 1.49 12.68 6.71
N THR A 52 0.90 12.67 5.53
CA THR A 52 0.18 11.54 4.97
C THR A 52 1.08 10.34 4.72
N GLU A 53 2.28 10.52 4.16
CA GLU A 53 3.28 9.45 4.02
C GLU A 53 3.57 8.77 5.36
N ARG A 54 3.93 9.55 6.39
CA ARG A 54 4.23 9.01 7.72
C ARG A 54 3.04 8.25 8.31
N GLN A 55 1.82 8.74 8.11
CA GLN A 55 0.61 8.08 8.59
C GLN A 55 0.43 6.72 7.92
N PHE A 56 0.52 6.65 6.59
CA PHE A 56 0.34 5.41 5.85
C PHE A 56 1.49 4.42 6.07
N PHE A 57 2.75 4.88 6.07
CA PHE A 57 3.90 4.01 6.30
C PHE A 57 3.84 3.36 7.68
N ARG A 58 3.38 4.09 8.71
CA ARG A 58 3.15 3.51 10.04
C ARG A 58 2.07 2.43 9.99
N LEU A 59 0.93 2.69 9.35
CA LEU A 59 -0.17 1.72 9.26
C LEU A 59 0.23 0.47 8.48
N ILE A 60 0.92 0.63 7.35
CA ILE A 60 1.42 -0.49 6.53
C ILE A 60 2.43 -1.31 7.33
N GLY A 61 3.40 -0.66 7.98
CA GLY A 61 4.41 -1.33 8.80
C GLY A 61 3.84 -2.08 10.01
N GLU A 62 2.72 -1.61 10.58
CA GLU A 62 2.04 -2.26 11.69
C GLU A 62 1.04 -3.35 11.24
N SER A 63 0.73 -3.45 9.95
CA SER A 63 -0.34 -4.33 9.44
C SER A 63 -0.02 -5.82 9.59
N ASN A 64 1.23 -6.23 9.37
CA ASN A 64 1.67 -7.61 9.52
C ASN A 64 3.18 -7.68 9.74
N GLN A 65 3.59 -8.04 10.96
CA GLN A 65 5.00 -8.15 11.37
C GLN A 65 5.80 -9.24 10.63
N ILE A 66 5.13 -10.13 9.90
CA ILE A 66 5.78 -11.24 9.18
C ILE A 66 5.97 -10.90 7.70
N ALA A 67 5.10 -10.07 7.11
CA ALA A 67 5.19 -9.74 5.69
C ALA A 67 6.24 -8.65 5.44
N GLN A 68 6.94 -8.76 4.33
CA GLN A 68 7.85 -7.71 3.84
C GLN A 68 7.06 -6.80 2.91
N PHE A 69 6.86 -5.55 3.30
CA PHE A 69 6.17 -4.56 2.49
C PHE A 69 7.17 -3.63 1.81
N TYR A 70 7.07 -3.51 0.49
CA TYR A 70 7.72 -2.47 -0.29
C TYR A 70 6.68 -1.42 -0.62
N VAL A 71 6.94 -0.17 -0.24
CA VAL A 71 5.99 0.93 -0.46
C VAL A 71 6.54 1.84 -1.55
N HIS A 72 5.74 2.04 -2.59
CA HIS A 72 6.09 2.80 -3.76
C HIS A 72 5.26 4.10 -3.80
N PRO A 73 5.77 5.22 -3.26
CA PRO A 73 5.07 6.49 -3.31
C PRO A 73 5.13 7.07 -4.73
N PHE A 74 3.98 7.46 -5.26
CA PHE A 74 3.89 8.18 -6.52
C PHE A 74 2.77 9.22 -6.48
N THR A 75 2.78 10.14 -7.44
CA THR A 75 1.80 11.23 -7.54
C THR A 75 1.53 11.57 -9.00
N LEU A 76 0.53 12.42 -9.24
CA LEU A 76 0.13 12.86 -10.57
C LEU A 76 0.84 14.18 -10.91
N PRO A 77 1.57 14.27 -12.04
CA PRO A 77 2.24 15.50 -12.47
C PRO A 77 1.30 16.71 -12.65
N GLU A 78 0.01 16.46 -12.89
CA GLU A 78 -1.03 17.47 -13.10
C GLU A 78 -1.41 18.22 -11.81
N LEU A 79 -1.04 17.69 -10.64
CA LEU A 79 -1.25 18.35 -9.37
C LEU A 79 -0.20 19.46 -9.20
N ALA A 80 -0.66 20.72 -9.18
CA ALA A 80 0.24 21.85 -8.97
C ALA A 80 0.93 21.79 -7.59
N ARG A 81 2.27 21.88 -7.60
CA ARG A 81 3.14 21.84 -6.42
C ARG A 81 4.00 23.09 -6.29
N SER A 82 4.37 23.45 -5.07
CA SER A 82 5.47 24.38 -4.82
C SER A 82 6.81 23.80 -5.29
N THR A 83 7.78 24.66 -5.58
CA THR A 83 9.13 24.25 -6.02
C THR A 83 9.82 23.32 -5.01
N GLU A 84 9.61 23.56 -3.71
CA GLU A 84 10.14 22.72 -2.65
C GLU A 84 9.51 21.32 -2.67
N THR A 85 8.17 21.26 -2.80
CA THR A 85 7.46 19.99 -2.86
C THR A 85 7.77 19.21 -4.14
N GLN A 86 7.91 19.90 -5.28
CA GLN A 86 8.31 19.26 -6.53
C GLN A 86 9.72 18.65 -6.41
N SER A 87 10.68 19.38 -5.85
CA SER A 87 12.03 18.85 -5.60
C SER A 87 12.01 17.61 -4.71
N TYR A 88 11.13 17.57 -3.70
CA TYR A 88 10.94 16.41 -2.84
C TYR A 88 10.38 15.21 -3.62
N ILE A 89 9.34 15.44 -4.43
CA ILE A 89 8.74 14.40 -5.28
C ILE A 89 9.79 13.86 -6.25
N ASP A 90 10.51 14.72 -6.97
CA ASP A 90 11.53 14.30 -7.95
C ASP A 90 12.65 13.45 -7.32
N GLN A 91 12.93 13.65 -6.03
CA GLN A 91 13.96 12.91 -5.30
C GLN A 91 13.46 11.56 -4.74
N TYR A 92 12.21 11.48 -4.29
CA TYR A 92 11.74 10.36 -3.46
C TYR A 92 10.54 9.58 -4.03
N TYR A 93 9.86 10.11 -5.05
CA TYR A 93 8.69 9.47 -5.66
C TYR A 93 9.06 8.75 -6.95
N GLU A 94 8.33 7.69 -7.23
CA GLU A 94 8.43 6.91 -8.47
C GLU A 94 7.48 7.45 -9.53
N SER A 95 7.81 7.24 -10.81
CA SER A 95 6.92 7.59 -11.92
C SER A 95 5.83 6.53 -12.08
N PHE A 96 4.63 6.95 -12.51
CA PHE A 96 3.54 6.00 -12.74
C PHE A 96 3.89 4.96 -13.82
N ASP A 97 4.69 5.31 -14.82
CA ASP A 97 5.14 4.35 -15.84
C ASP A 97 6.04 3.24 -15.27
N GLN A 98 6.88 3.55 -14.28
CA GLN A 98 7.67 2.55 -13.57
C GLN A 98 6.76 1.62 -12.77
N ILE A 99 5.80 2.18 -12.03
CA ILE A 99 4.79 1.42 -11.27
C ILE A 99 3.99 0.45 -12.15
N LYS A 100 3.57 0.91 -13.34
CA LYS A 100 2.86 0.07 -14.32
C LYS A 100 3.69 -1.14 -14.76
N THR A 101 5.00 -0.95 -14.88
CA THR A 101 5.95 -1.98 -15.34
C THR A 101 6.24 -3.00 -14.24
N ASP A 102 6.45 -2.53 -13.01
CA ASP A 102 6.81 -3.40 -11.88
C ASP A 102 5.60 -4.18 -11.35
N GLY A 103 4.40 -3.61 -11.46
CA GLY A 103 3.18 -4.18 -10.92
C GLY A 103 3.09 -4.01 -9.40
N LEU A 104 1.87 -4.09 -8.87
CA LEU A 104 1.61 -3.92 -7.43
C LEU A 104 0.67 -5.02 -6.92
N ASP A 105 0.88 -5.43 -5.67
CA ASP A 105 -0.04 -6.30 -4.93
C ASP A 105 -1.21 -5.52 -4.32
N GLY A 106 -1.04 -4.21 -4.13
CA GLY A 106 -2.08 -3.33 -3.61
C GLY A 106 -1.82 -1.87 -3.96
N LEU A 107 -2.91 -1.11 -4.11
CA LEU A 107 -2.87 0.32 -4.39
C LEU A 107 -3.68 1.09 -3.35
N ILE A 108 -3.06 2.08 -2.73
CA ILE A 108 -3.69 3.04 -1.83
C ILE A 108 -3.78 4.38 -2.55
N ILE A 109 -4.99 4.88 -2.71
CA ILE A 109 -5.25 6.21 -3.27
C ILE A 109 -5.68 7.12 -2.11
N THR A 110 -4.93 8.18 -1.85
CA THR A 110 -5.27 9.11 -0.76
C THR A 110 -6.49 9.95 -1.12
N GLY A 111 -7.02 10.68 -0.13
CA GLY A 111 -7.88 11.82 -0.43
C GLY A 111 -7.14 12.87 -1.26
N ALA A 112 -7.92 13.77 -1.86
CA ALA A 112 -7.43 14.97 -2.53
C ALA A 112 -8.19 16.19 -1.99
N ASN A 113 -7.56 17.36 -2.02
CA ASN A 113 -8.27 18.61 -1.74
C ASN A 113 -8.95 19.10 -3.01
N VAL A 114 -10.26 18.86 -3.11
CA VAL A 114 -11.04 19.22 -4.31
C VAL A 114 -11.73 20.56 -4.05
N SER A 115 -11.45 21.54 -4.90
CA SER A 115 -12.04 22.89 -4.78
C SER A 115 -13.41 23.01 -5.45
N ASP A 116 -13.67 22.20 -6.49
CA ASP A 116 -14.93 22.18 -7.25
C ASP A 116 -15.75 20.95 -6.85
N PRO A 117 -17.07 21.06 -6.61
CA PRO A 117 -17.93 19.90 -6.40
C PRO A 117 -17.98 18.93 -7.60
N ASP A 118 -17.67 19.40 -8.81
CA ASP A 118 -17.58 18.58 -10.00
C ASP A 118 -16.16 18.02 -10.19
N LEU A 119 -15.98 16.78 -9.74
CA LEU A 119 -14.71 16.06 -9.84
C LEU A 119 -14.20 15.92 -11.27
N SER A 120 -15.09 15.88 -12.27
CA SER A 120 -14.69 15.72 -13.67
C SER A 120 -13.89 16.90 -14.22
N LYS A 121 -13.97 18.06 -13.55
CA LYS A 121 -13.19 19.26 -13.89
C LYS A 121 -11.86 19.33 -13.16
N ALA A 122 -11.59 18.41 -12.24
CA ALA A 122 -10.35 18.44 -11.50
C ALA A 122 -9.18 18.05 -12.43
N PRO A 123 -8.01 18.71 -12.30
CA PRO A 123 -6.86 18.44 -13.16
C PRO A 123 -6.34 17.01 -13.04
N PHE A 124 -6.59 16.36 -11.89
CA PHE A 124 -6.20 14.98 -11.64
C PHE A 124 -7.22 13.94 -12.14
N TRP A 125 -8.38 14.34 -12.65
CA TRP A 125 -9.46 13.40 -12.96
C TRP A 125 -9.10 12.41 -14.06
N GLU A 126 -8.67 12.89 -15.22
CA GLU A 126 -8.27 12.04 -16.35
C GLU A 126 -7.09 11.12 -15.99
N PRO A 127 -5.98 11.61 -15.39
CA PRO A 127 -4.88 10.73 -14.95
C PRO A 127 -5.31 9.71 -13.89
N LEU A 128 -6.20 10.10 -12.96
CA LEU A 128 -6.73 9.17 -11.96
C LEU A 128 -7.54 8.05 -12.61
N GLN A 129 -8.30 8.34 -13.67
CA GLN A 129 -9.00 7.29 -14.42
C GLN A 129 -8.02 6.31 -15.05
N GLU A 130 -6.89 6.78 -15.60
CA GLU A 130 -5.82 5.90 -16.12
C GLU A 130 -5.29 4.96 -15.03
N VAL A 131 -4.97 5.50 -13.84
CA VAL A 131 -4.48 4.70 -12.71
C VAL A 131 -5.50 3.65 -12.28
N ILE A 132 -6.79 4.02 -12.19
CA ILE A 132 -7.86 3.10 -11.79
C ILE A 132 -8.06 2.02 -12.85
N SER A 133 -8.05 2.38 -14.13
CA SER A 133 -8.17 1.43 -15.23
C SER A 133 -7.03 0.42 -15.21
N TRP A 134 -5.79 0.88 -15.04
CA TRP A 134 -4.63 0.01 -14.91
C TRP A 134 -4.74 -0.92 -13.69
N ALA A 135 -5.15 -0.39 -12.53
CA ALA A 135 -5.27 -1.19 -11.30
C ALA A 135 -6.39 -2.25 -11.35
N TRP A 136 -7.29 -2.17 -12.33
CA TRP A 136 -8.39 -3.11 -12.52
C TRP A 136 -7.99 -4.31 -13.41
N GLU A 137 -6.99 -4.15 -14.26
CA GLU A 137 -6.47 -5.21 -15.15
C GLU A 137 -5.71 -6.29 -14.37
#